data_AF-A2T259-F1
#
_entry.id   AF-A2T259-F1
#
_cell.length_a   1.000
_cell.length_b   1.000
_cell.length_c   1.000
_cell.angle_alpha   90.00
_cell.angle_beta   90.00
_cell.angle_gamma   90.00
#
_symmetry.space_group_name_H-M   'P 1'
#
loop_
_entity.id
_entity.type
_entity.pdbx_description
1 polymer ?
#
loop_
_entity_poly.entity_id
_entity_poly.type
_entity_poly.pdbx_seq_one_letter_code
_entity_poly.pdbx_strand_id
1 'polypeptide(L)'
;NLLSAAPYIGTDLVQWIWGGFSVDNATLTRFFTFHFILPFIIAAAAALHLLFLHQTGSSNPTGMDSNYDKVPFHTYFSFKDLLGFVIMLGALATLSTFAPNLLGDPDNFIPANPLVTPPHIKPEWYFLFAYAILRSIPNKLGGVLALLFSILVLFLSPISHTSKLRSLMFRPLAK
;
A
#
# COMPACT_ATOMS: atom_id res chain seq x y z
N ASN A 1 5.43 6.01 -16.95
CA ASN A 1 6.28 5.32 -17.95
C ASN A 1 6.52 3.83 -17.74
N LEU A 2 6.36 3.26 -16.54
CA LEU A 2 6.64 1.83 -16.33
C LEU A 2 5.87 0.90 -17.28
N LEU A 3 4.62 1.22 -17.62
CA LEU A 3 3.78 0.46 -18.54
C LEU A 3 4.34 0.37 -19.98
N SER A 4 5.23 1.28 -20.38
CA SER A 4 5.93 1.19 -21.68
C SER A 4 6.87 -0.01 -21.76
N ALA A 5 7.10 -0.75 -20.67
CA ALA A 5 7.82 -2.01 -20.69
C ALA A 5 6.96 -3.17 -21.24
N ALA A 6 5.64 -3.03 -21.30
CA ALA A 6 4.76 -4.07 -21.85
C ALA A 6 5.04 -4.27 -23.35
N PRO A 7 5.34 -5.50 -23.80
CA PRO A 7 5.61 -5.77 -25.21
C PRO A 7 4.42 -5.38 -26.10
N TYR A 8 4.73 -4.83 -27.28
CA TYR A 8 3.80 -4.46 -28.35
C TYR A 8 2.83 -3.29 -28.03
N ILE A 9 2.21 -3.26 -26.85
CA ILE A 9 1.14 -2.31 -26.51
C ILE A 9 1.57 -1.22 -25.51
N GLY A 10 2.80 -1.29 -24.99
CA GLY A 10 3.21 -0.47 -23.85
C GLY A 10 3.19 1.04 -24.11
N THR A 11 3.57 1.48 -25.30
CA THR A 11 3.55 2.91 -25.69
C THR A 11 2.13 3.44 -25.72
N ASP A 12 1.22 2.67 -26.32
CA ASP A 12 -0.18 3.05 -26.50
C ASP A 12 -0.89 3.11 -25.15
N LEU A 13 -0.61 2.16 -24.24
CA LEU A 13 -1.12 2.18 -22.87
C LEU A 13 -0.68 3.44 -22.10
N VAL A 14 0.58 3.84 -22.23
CA VAL A 14 1.10 5.03 -21.55
C VAL A 14 0.42 6.30 -22.08
N GLN A 15 0.35 6.46 -23.40
CA GLN A 15 -0.29 7.62 -24.02
C GLN A 15 -1.79 7.66 -23.75
N TRP A 16 -2.45 6.51 -23.71
CA TRP A 16 -3.85 6.38 -23.33
C TRP A 16 -4.09 6.86 -21.89
N ILE A 17 -3.24 6.42 -20.94
CA ILE A 17 -3.33 6.86 -19.54
C ILE A 17 -3.04 8.35 -19.40
N TRP A 18 -2.09 8.90 -20.15
CA TRP A 18 -1.82 10.33 -20.11
C TRP A 18 -2.90 11.17 -20.79
N GLY A 19 -3.53 10.65 -21.84
CA GLY A 19 -4.43 11.41 -22.70
C GLY A 19 -3.70 12.33 -23.66
N GLY A 20 -2.48 11.97 -24.04
CA GLY A 20 -1.57 12.78 -24.84
C GLY A 20 -0.17 12.17 -24.88
N PHE A 21 0.80 12.93 -25.40
CA PHE A 21 2.19 12.47 -25.57
C PHE A 21 3.05 12.62 -24.31
N SER A 22 2.59 13.37 -23.31
CA SER A 22 3.26 13.62 -22.04
C SER A 22 2.23 13.78 -20.92
N VAL A 23 2.70 13.83 -19.67
CA VAL A 23 1.86 14.19 -18.53
C VAL A 23 1.50 15.67 -18.64
N ASP A 24 0.21 15.97 -18.73
CA ASP A 24 -0.31 17.34 -18.89
C ASP A 24 -1.71 17.48 -18.25
N ASN A 25 -2.44 18.57 -18.53
CA ASN A 25 -3.74 18.89 -17.94
C ASN A 25 -4.77 17.76 -18.06
N ALA A 26 -4.78 17.05 -19.20
CA ALA A 26 -5.65 15.88 -19.40
C ALA A 26 -5.35 14.76 -18.39
N THR A 27 -4.06 14.57 -18.04
CA THR A 27 -3.61 13.60 -17.03
C THR A 27 -3.95 14.05 -15.62
N LEU A 28 -3.79 15.35 -15.31
CA LEU A 28 -4.09 15.87 -13.98
C LEU A 28 -5.59 15.77 -13.66
N THR A 29 -6.44 16.17 -14.61
CA THR A 29 -7.91 16.14 -14.45
C THR A 29 -8.41 14.71 -14.19
N ARG A 30 -7.94 13.73 -14.97
CA ARG A 30 -8.33 12.32 -14.75
C ARG A 30 -7.76 11.74 -13.46
N PHE A 31 -6.53 12.10 -13.08
CA PHE A 31 -5.93 11.62 -11.84
C PHE A 31 -6.69 12.14 -10.63
N PHE A 32 -7.16 13.38 -10.68
CA PHE A 32 -8.07 13.90 -9.66
C PHE A 32 -9.37 13.10 -9.59
N THR A 33 -10.01 12.83 -10.74
CA THR A 33 -11.24 12.01 -10.77
C THR A 33 -11.01 10.60 -10.23
N PHE A 34 -9.91 9.94 -10.59
CA PHE A 34 -9.56 8.62 -10.06
C PHE A 34 -9.26 8.67 -8.56
N HIS A 35 -8.50 9.68 -8.12
CA HIS A 35 -8.20 9.88 -6.70
C HIS A 35 -9.48 10.12 -5.89
N PHE A 36 -10.49 10.78 -6.46
CA PHE A 36 -11.77 10.98 -5.79
C PHE A 36 -12.59 9.69 -5.67
N ILE A 37 -12.68 8.88 -6.73
CA ILE A 37 -13.54 7.67 -6.72
C ILE A 37 -12.89 6.48 -5.99
N LEU A 38 -11.56 6.33 -6.06
CA LEU A 38 -10.84 5.17 -5.50
C LEU A 38 -11.07 4.96 -3.99
N PRO A 39 -11.08 5.99 -3.12
CA PRO A 39 -11.40 5.84 -1.70
C PRO A 39 -12.76 5.16 -1.45
N PHE A 40 -13.78 5.44 -2.27
CA PHE A 40 -15.10 4.80 -2.14
C PHE A 40 -15.06 3.34 -2.57
N ILE A 41 -14.30 3.01 -3.61
CA ILE A 41 -14.06 1.63 -4.02
C ILE A 41 -13.32 0.86 -2.91
N ILE A 42 -12.32 1.48 -2.28
CA ILE A 42 -11.59 0.90 -1.14
C ILE A 42 -12.53 0.68 0.04
N ALA A 43 -13.43 1.62 0.35
CA ALA A 43 -14.42 1.44 1.42
C ALA A 43 -15.37 0.25 1.15
N ALA A 44 -15.82 0.07 -0.10
CA ALA A 44 -16.62 -1.09 -0.50
C ALA A 44 -15.82 -2.41 -0.37
N ALA A 45 -14.56 -2.42 -0.81
CA ALA A 45 -13.68 -3.57 -0.65
C ALA A 45 -13.40 -3.89 0.84
N ALA A 46 -13.27 -2.88 1.70
CA ALA A 46 -13.10 -3.05 3.15
C ALA A 46 -14.36 -3.65 3.80
N ALA A 47 -15.56 -3.25 3.36
CA ALA A 47 -16.81 -3.88 3.83
C ALA A 47 -16.88 -5.37 3.43
N LEU A 48 -16.50 -5.70 2.19
CA LEU A 48 -16.41 -7.10 1.74
C LEU A 48 -15.36 -7.89 2.52
N HIS A 49 -14.21 -7.28 2.80
CA HIS A 49 -13.16 -7.86 3.63
C HIS A 49 -13.68 -8.19 5.04
N LEU A 50 -14.39 -7.27 5.69
CA LEU A 50 -15.00 -7.48 7.00
C LEU A 50 -16.10 -8.54 6.98
N LEU A 51 -16.86 -8.63 5.88
CA LEU A 51 -17.87 -9.69 5.71
C LEU A 51 -17.23 -11.09 5.73
N PHE A 52 -16.15 -11.30 4.98
CA PHE A 52 -15.42 -12.58 5.01
C PHE A 52 -14.73 -12.84 6.36
N LEU A 53 -14.22 -11.78 7.01
CA LEU A 53 -13.68 -11.91 8.37
C LEU A 53 -14.76 -12.38 9.35
N HIS A 54 -15.98 -11.83 9.29
CA HIS A 54 -17.07 -12.22 10.19
C HIS A 54 -17.56 -13.65 9.99
N GLN A 55 -17.38 -14.26 8.81
CA GLN A 55 -17.72 -15.67 8.60
C GLN A 55 -16.85 -16.63 9.42
N THR A 56 -15.61 -16.26 9.71
CA THR A 56 -14.64 -17.14 10.40
C THR A 56 -14.23 -16.62 11.78
N GLY A 57 -14.41 -15.32 12.05
CA GLY A 57 -13.92 -14.64 13.23
C GLY A 57 -12.43 -14.30 13.17
N SER A 58 -11.97 -13.52 14.15
CA SER A 58 -10.55 -13.16 14.26
C SER A 58 -9.70 -14.34 14.72
N SER A 59 -8.49 -14.45 14.17
CA SER A 59 -7.44 -15.30 14.75
C SER A 59 -6.90 -14.70 16.05
N ASN A 60 -6.13 -15.48 16.81
CA ASN A 60 -5.45 -15.04 18.02
C ASN A 60 -3.94 -15.35 17.95
N PRO A 61 -3.11 -14.79 18.85
CA PRO A 61 -1.65 -14.95 18.81
C PRO A 61 -1.14 -16.40 18.86
N THR A 62 -1.87 -17.31 19.49
CA THR A 62 -1.48 -18.73 19.55
C THR A 62 -1.76 -19.47 18.24
N GLY A 63 -2.69 -18.96 17.42
CA GLY A 63 -3.16 -19.62 16.20
C GLY A 63 -4.09 -20.82 16.44
N MET A 64 -4.44 -21.10 17.70
CA MET A 64 -5.38 -22.16 18.11
C MET A 64 -6.84 -21.68 18.01
N ASP A 65 -7.81 -22.59 18.16
CA ASP A 65 -9.23 -22.21 18.19
C ASP A 65 -9.55 -21.36 19.44
N SER A 66 -10.12 -20.17 19.23
CA SER A 66 -10.52 -19.24 20.29
C SER A 66 -11.97 -19.43 20.76
N ASN A 67 -12.74 -20.36 20.18
CA ASN A 67 -14.15 -20.56 20.52
C ASN A 67 -14.39 -20.87 22.01
N TYR A 68 -13.41 -21.43 22.71
CA TYR A 68 -13.52 -21.79 24.12
C TYR A 68 -13.46 -20.60 25.07
N ASP A 69 -12.98 -19.44 24.62
CA ASP A 69 -12.75 -18.26 25.46
C ASP A 69 -13.04 -16.96 24.69
N LYS A 70 -14.27 -16.84 24.19
CA LYS A 70 -14.74 -15.62 23.52
C LYS A 70 -15.27 -14.62 24.52
N VAL A 71 -14.89 -13.36 24.34
CA VAL A 71 -15.48 -12.21 25.03
C VAL A 71 -16.30 -11.36 24.05
N PRO A 72 -17.33 -10.63 24.51
CA PRO A 72 -18.05 -9.70 23.66
C PRO A 72 -17.12 -8.59 23.13
N PHE A 73 -17.40 -8.11 21.92
CA PHE A 73 -16.60 -7.03 21.33
C PHE A 73 -16.72 -5.72 22.12
N HIS A 74 -17.96 -5.34 22.46
CA HIS A 74 -18.21 -4.14 23.24
C HIS A 74 -17.71 -4.30 24.68
N THR A 75 -17.30 -3.20 25.30
CA THR A 75 -16.54 -3.12 26.57
C THR A 75 -15.07 -3.54 26.46
N TYR A 76 -14.75 -4.65 25.80
CA TYR A 76 -13.35 -5.10 25.74
C TYR A 76 -12.59 -4.45 24.58
N PHE A 77 -13.02 -4.70 23.34
CA PHE A 77 -12.32 -4.21 22.16
C PHE A 77 -12.71 -2.77 21.81
N SER A 78 -13.94 -2.33 22.09
CA SER A 78 -14.32 -0.93 21.84
C SER A 78 -13.45 0.08 22.61
N PHE A 79 -13.16 -0.16 23.89
CA PHE A 79 -12.29 0.74 24.68
C PHE A 79 -10.81 0.60 24.30
N LYS A 80 -10.38 -0.62 23.95
CA LYS A 80 -9.03 -0.84 23.43
C LYS A 80 -8.80 -0.10 22.11
N ASP A 81 -9.76 -0.17 21.20
CA ASP A 81 -9.72 0.54 19.91
C ASP A 81 -9.77 2.05 20.12
N LEU A 82 -10.61 2.54 21.04
CA LEU A 82 -10.65 3.95 21.41
C LEU A 82 -9.28 4.46 21.88
N LEU A 83 -8.59 3.71 22.74
CA LEU A 83 -7.22 4.04 23.15
C LEU A 83 -6.27 4.09 21.94
N GLY A 84 -6.38 3.11 21.03
CA GLY A 84 -5.64 3.10 19.77
C GLY A 84 -5.89 4.35 18.92
N PHE A 85 -7.15 4.77 18.77
CA PHE A 85 -7.52 6.01 18.07
C PHE A 85 -6.94 7.25 18.74
N VAL A 86 -6.98 7.34 20.07
CA VAL A 86 -6.38 8.47 20.81
C VAL A 86 -4.87 8.56 20.54
N ILE A 87 -4.16 7.43 20.57
CA ILE A 87 -2.72 7.40 20.26
C ILE A 87 -2.46 7.79 18.80
N MET A 88 -3.21 7.21 17.85
CA MET A 88 -3.04 7.50 16.43
C MET A 88 -3.32 8.96 16.08
N LEU A 89 -4.44 9.53 16.58
CA LEU A 89 -4.80 10.92 16.36
C LEU A 89 -3.83 11.87 17.07
N GLY A 90 -3.37 11.52 18.28
CA GLY A 90 -2.33 12.27 18.97
C GLY A 90 -1.02 12.32 18.18
N ALA A 91 -0.58 11.20 17.63
CA ALA A 91 0.60 11.13 16.77
C ALA A 91 0.43 11.95 15.47
N LEU A 92 -0.73 11.84 14.82
CA LEU A 92 -1.05 12.62 13.62
C LEU A 92 -1.07 14.12 13.91
N ALA A 93 -1.72 14.54 15.01
CA ALA A 93 -1.78 15.94 15.42
C ALA A 93 -0.39 16.49 15.77
N THR A 94 0.45 15.68 16.42
CA THR A 94 1.84 16.04 16.74
C THR A 94 2.64 16.25 15.45
N LEU A 95 2.55 15.32 14.50
CA LEU A 95 3.23 15.43 13.21
C LEU A 95 2.75 16.66 12.44
N SER A 96 1.43 16.86 12.29
CA SER A 96 0.87 17.96 11.51
C SER A 96 1.13 19.33 12.14
N THR A 97 1.17 19.43 13.46
CA THR A 97 1.35 20.71 14.16
C THR A 97 2.82 21.08 14.30
N PHE A 98 3.67 20.13 14.70
CA PHE A 98 5.07 20.44 15.03
C PHE A 98 6.06 20.14 13.90
N ALA A 99 5.73 19.23 12.98
CA ALA A 99 6.64 18.83 11.91
C ALA A 99 5.90 18.45 10.60
N PRO A 100 5.04 19.33 10.05
CA PRO A 100 4.13 18.98 8.94
C PRO A 100 4.84 18.49 7.68
N ASN A 101 6.07 18.95 7.45
CA ASN A 101 6.85 18.61 6.26
C ASN A 101 7.88 17.50 6.49
N LEU A 102 7.92 16.88 7.68
CA LEU A 102 8.94 15.88 8.04
C LEU A 102 8.95 14.66 7.12
N LEU A 103 7.77 14.23 6.66
CA LEU A 103 7.61 13.07 5.78
C LEU A 103 7.49 13.45 4.29
N GLY A 104 7.55 14.75 3.96
CA GLY A 104 7.46 15.27 2.61
C GLY A 104 8.83 15.46 1.94
N ASP A 105 8.81 15.80 0.66
CA ASP A 105 10.01 16.17 -0.09
C ASP A 105 9.99 17.68 -0.41
N PRO A 106 11.06 18.44 -0.09
CA PRO A 106 11.14 19.86 -0.44
C PRO A 106 10.94 20.17 -1.93
N ASP A 107 11.30 19.24 -2.83
CA ASP A 107 11.15 19.45 -4.28
C ASP A 107 9.68 19.61 -4.70
N ASN A 108 8.72 19.09 -3.92
CA ASN A 108 7.28 19.22 -4.19
C ASN A 108 6.71 20.61 -3.89
N PHE A 109 7.51 21.52 -3.30
CA PHE A 109 7.14 22.94 -3.16
C PHE A 109 7.52 23.78 -4.38
N ILE A 110 8.27 23.21 -5.33
CA ILE A 110 8.62 23.86 -6.59
C ILE A 110 7.55 23.48 -7.63
N PRO A 111 6.94 24.46 -8.33
CA PRO A 111 6.00 24.15 -9.41
C PRO A 111 6.64 23.24 -10.47
N ALA A 112 5.87 22.26 -10.96
CA ALA A 112 6.37 21.30 -11.92
C ALA A 112 6.90 21.97 -13.20
N ASN A 113 8.12 21.62 -13.60
CA ASN A 113 8.74 22.06 -14.84
C ASN A 113 9.06 20.84 -15.73
N PRO A 114 8.32 20.62 -16.85
CA PRO A 114 8.53 19.47 -17.72
C PRO A 114 9.94 19.38 -18.35
N LEU A 115 10.69 20.47 -18.36
CA LEU A 115 12.04 20.55 -18.96
C LEU A 115 13.16 20.27 -17.96
N VAL A 116 12.86 20.17 -16.66
CA VAL A 116 13.87 20.02 -15.60
C VAL A 116 13.51 18.85 -14.70
N THR A 117 14.40 17.87 -14.60
CA THR A 117 14.26 16.76 -13.64
C THR A 117 15.12 17.04 -12.40
N PRO A 118 14.58 16.94 -11.18
CA PRO A 118 15.39 17.08 -9.97
C PRO A 118 16.49 16.02 -9.88
N PRO A 119 17.68 16.36 -9.35
CA PRO A 119 18.84 15.46 -9.36
C PRO A 119 18.65 14.18 -8.55
N HIS A 120 17.82 14.21 -7.50
CA HIS A 120 17.59 13.08 -6.60
C HIS A 120 16.11 12.65 -6.54
N ILE A 121 15.42 12.68 -7.69
CA ILE A 121 14.02 12.27 -7.79
C ILE A 121 13.77 10.88 -7.18
N LYS A 122 12.79 10.81 -6.28
CA LYS A 122 12.37 9.61 -5.55
C LYS A 122 10.88 9.70 -5.25
N PRO A 123 10.20 8.56 -5.05
CA PRO A 123 8.83 8.57 -4.56
C PRO A 123 8.79 8.85 -3.06
N GLU A 124 7.59 9.00 -2.52
CA GLU A 124 7.35 9.09 -1.08
C GLU A 124 7.84 7.86 -0.33
N TRP A 125 8.12 8.04 0.96
CA TRP A 125 8.84 7.07 1.79
C TRP A 125 8.21 5.67 1.80
N TYR A 126 6.87 5.58 1.76
CA TYR A 126 6.15 4.30 1.77
C TYR A 126 6.29 3.49 0.48
N PHE A 127 6.82 4.07 -0.60
CA PHE A 127 7.15 3.36 -1.85
C PHE A 127 8.65 3.06 -2.02
N LEU A 128 9.52 3.51 -1.11
CA LEU A 128 10.96 3.37 -1.28
C LEU A 128 11.44 1.92 -1.35
N PHE A 129 10.80 0.99 -0.62
CA PHE A 129 11.16 -0.43 -0.69
C PHE A 129 10.95 -1.01 -2.10
N ALA A 130 9.81 -0.67 -2.73
CA ALA A 130 9.42 -1.15 -4.04
C ALA A 130 10.26 -0.46 -5.13
N TYR A 131 10.54 0.83 -4.95
CA TYR A 131 11.44 1.60 -5.80
C TYR A 131 12.88 1.08 -5.77
N ALA A 132 13.37 0.64 -4.62
CA ALA A 132 14.67 -0.01 -4.51
C ALA A 132 14.71 -1.31 -5.33
N ILE A 133 13.71 -2.20 -5.17
CA ILE A 133 13.58 -3.45 -5.94
C ILE A 133 13.57 -3.18 -7.45
N LEU A 134 12.79 -2.19 -7.90
CA LEU A 134 12.73 -1.77 -9.31
C LEU A 134 14.11 -1.41 -9.86
N ARG A 135 14.91 -0.64 -9.10
CA ARG A 135 16.24 -0.17 -9.52
C ARG A 135 17.35 -1.21 -9.37
N SER A 136 17.14 -2.26 -8.57
CA SER A 136 18.13 -3.33 -8.39
C SER A 136 18.31 -4.22 -9.63
N ILE A 137 17.36 -4.20 -10.57
CA ILE A 137 17.41 -5.02 -11.78
C ILE A 137 17.79 -4.14 -12.98
N PRO A 138 18.96 -4.37 -13.63
CA PRO A 138 19.43 -3.58 -14.77
C PRO A 138 18.73 -3.97 -16.09
N ASN A 139 17.42 -4.18 -16.04
CA ASN A 139 16.56 -4.46 -17.19
C ASN A 139 15.20 -3.79 -16.96
N LYS A 140 14.72 -3.00 -17.93
CA LYS A 140 13.46 -2.24 -17.78
C LYS A 140 12.26 -3.16 -17.51
N LEU A 141 12.09 -4.21 -18.30
CA LEU A 141 10.97 -5.15 -18.13
C LEU A 141 11.13 -5.96 -16.84
N GLY A 142 12.33 -6.49 -16.59
CA GLY A 142 12.63 -7.25 -15.37
C GLY A 142 12.39 -6.45 -14.10
N GLY A 143 12.80 -5.19 -14.06
CA GLY A 143 12.54 -4.28 -12.94
C GLY A 143 11.05 -4.01 -12.74
N VAL A 144 10.29 -3.75 -13.81
CA VAL A 144 8.83 -3.54 -13.73
C VAL A 144 8.12 -4.81 -13.23
N LEU A 145 8.52 -6.00 -13.70
CA LEU A 145 7.98 -7.26 -13.22
C LEU A 145 8.33 -7.49 -11.75
N ALA A 146 9.56 -7.24 -11.33
CA ALA A 146 9.96 -7.39 -9.93
C ALA A 146 9.23 -6.42 -9.00
N LEU A 147 9.00 -5.17 -9.43
CA LEU A 147 8.15 -4.22 -8.73
C LEU A 147 6.74 -4.79 -8.53
N LEU A 148 6.11 -5.29 -9.59
CA LEU A 148 4.78 -5.90 -9.52
C LEU A 148 4.77 -7.11 -8.58
N PHE A 149 5.74 -8.00 -8.72
CA PHE A 149 5.86 -9.20 -7.88
C PHE A 149 6.18 -8.90 -6.42
N SER A 150 6.80 -7.76 -6.10
CA SER A 150 7.04 -7.35 -4.70
C SER A 150 5.75 -7.17 -3.90
N ILE A 151 4.62 -6.92 -4.59
CA ILE A 151 3.29 -6.85 -3.99
C ILE A 151 2.53 -8.17 -4.21
N LEU A 152 2.55 -8.72 -5.43
CA LEU A 152 1.79 -9.94 -5.75
C LEU A 152 2.29 -11.17 -5.00
N VAL A 153 3.54 -11.18 -4.51
CA VAL A 153 4.07 -12.27 -3.67
C VAL A 153 3.22 -12.52 -2.42
N LEU A 154 2.48 -11.51 -1.93
CA LEU A 154 1.56 -11.68 -0.81
C LEU A 154 0.48 -12.73 -1.08
N PHE A 155 0.04 -12.90 -2.33
CA PHE A 155 -0.93 -13.95 -2.71
C PHE A 155 -0.34 -15.37 -2.68
N LEU A 156 0.99 -15.51 -2.71
CA LEU A 156 1.65 -16.81 -2.58
C LEU A 156 1.81 -17.24 -1.12
N SER A 157 1.58 -16.34 -0.15
CA SER A 157 1.76 -16.63 1.28
C SER A 157 0.93 -17.83 1.78
N PRO A 158 -0.38 -17.96 1.45
CA PRO A 158 -1.16 -19.12 1.89
C PRO A 158 -0.69 -20.44 1.25
N ILE A 159 -0.24 -20.40 -0.01
CA ILE A 159 0.12 -21.59 -0.80
C ILE A 159 1.51 -22.11 -0.40
N SER A 160 2.41 -21.20 0.00
CA SER A 160 3.78 -21.54 0.43
C SER A 160 3.88 -21.91 1.91
N HIS A 161 2.77 -21.93 2.66
CA HIS A 161 2.78 -22.27 4.07
C HIS A 161 3.03 -23.78 4.29
N THR A 162 4.20 -24.14 4.82
CA THR A 162 4.60 -25.55 5.03
C THR A 162 4.42 -26.04 6.48
N SER A 163 4.19 -25.14 7.43
CA SER A 163 4.10 -25.52 8.84
C SER A 163 2.78 -26.19 9.17
N LYS A 164 2.79 -27.05 10.19
CA LYS A 164 1.57 -27.57 10.82
C LYS A 164 0.96 -26.58 11.83
N LEU A 165 1.73 -25.57 12.26
CA LEU A 165 1.30 -24.54 13.20
C LEU A 165 1.00 -23.23 12.46
N ARG A 166 -0.23 -22.73 12.63
CA ARG A 166 -0.71 -21.50 11.98
C ARG A 166 0.10 -20.27 12.39
N SER A 167 0.33 -20.07 13.69
CA SER A 167 1.05 -18.91 14.23
C SER A 167 2.57 -19.13 14.26
N LEU A 168 3.33 -18.03 14.17
CA LEU A 168 4.77 -18.03 14.41
C LEU A 168 5.12 -18.13 15.90
N MET A 169 4.17 -17.92 16.82
CA MET A 169 4.41 -17.87 18.27
C MET A 169 5.27 -19.04 18.80
N PHE A 170 5.05 -20.25 18.30
CA PHE A 170 5.74 -21.48 18.72
C PHE A 170 6.69 -22.03 17.65
N ARG A 171 7.19 -21.17 16.75
CA ARG A 171 8.09 -21.55 15.65
C ARG A 171 9.37 -20.70 15.69
N PRO A 172 10.33 -20.99 16.60
CA PRO A 172 11.51 -20.14 16.80
C PRO A 172 12.32 -19.87 15.53
N LEU A 173 12.48 -20.86 14.65
CA LEU A 173 13.23 -20.71 13.39
C LEU A 173 12.53 -19.83 12.35
N ALA A 174 11.22 -19.61 12.49
CA ALA A 174 10.41 -18.84 11.54
C ALA A 174 10.03 -17.45 12.05
N LYS A 175 10.30 -17.15 13.33
CA LYS A 175 10.20 -15.80 13.90
C LYS A 175 11.42 -14.99 13.51
#